data_AF-A0A2P5CDW4-F1
#
_entry.id   AF-A0A2P5CDW4-F1
#
_cell.length_a   1.000
_cell.length_b   1.000
_cell.length_c   1.000
_cell.angle_alpha   90.00
_cell.angle_beta   90.00
_cell.angle_gamma   90.00
#
_symmetry.space_group_name_H-M   'P 1'
#
loop_
_entity.id
_entity.type
_entity.pdbx_description
1 polymer ?
#
loop_
_entity_poly.entity_id
_entity_poly.type
_entity_poly.pdbx_seq_one_letter_code
_entity_poly.pdbx_strand_id
1 'polypeptide(L)'
;MLVAVLLLLLATAHVAAVAGEDSSSGGNHHGQCIEKEKEALLRFKGVVDPGNILSSWTNDRTNQNCCTWRGVTCDNQTNHVVEIDFSTVYDDNTDGHDYAIGGEIGSSLVELQYLNYLDFSGNNFSRIPMFIGSFENLVYLDLSRNPISGTIPPQLGNLTKLQFLDLSSSSDHDQMIADNSEWFSRLTSLRSFRLTNANFTKAGLQSFKVAPSLSGLEVSGCLLPK
;
A
#
# COMPACT_ATOMS: atom_id res chain seq x y z
N MET A 1 18.74 73.83 12.08
CA MET A 1 17.49 73.14 11.70
C MET A 1 17.54 72.96 10.19
N LEU A 2 17.94 71.77 9.70
CA LEU A 2 17.05 70.70 9.17
C LEU A 2 16.33 71.19 7.88
N VAL A 3 16.45 70.61 6.68
CA VAL A 3 16.89 69.29 6.21
C VAL A 3 17.30 69.37 4.73
N ALA A 4 18.45 68.81 4.37
CA ALA A 4 18.80 68.45 3.00
C ALA A 4 18.13 67.11 2.66
N VAL A 5 17.35 67.08 1.58
CA VAL A 5 16.64 65.89 1.10
C VAL A 5 17.65 64.93 0.46
N LEU A 6 17.96 63.84 1.15
CA LEU A 6 18.75 62.73 0.62
C LEU A 6 17.78 61.73 -0.04
N LEU A 7 17.73 61.74 -1.38
CA LEU A 7 17.01 60.74 -2.16
C LEU A 7 17.80 59.43 -2.14
N LEU A 8 17.33 58.45 -1.36
CA LEU A 8 17.79 57.06 -1.40
C LEU A 8 17.31 56.42 -2.70
N LEU A 9 18.25 56.13 -3.61
CA LEU A 9 18.03 55.26 -4.76
C LEU A 9 17.87 53.82 -4.28
N LEU A 10 16.63 53.33 -4.20
CA LEU A 10 16.34 51.90 -4.09
C LEU A 10 16.51 51.28 -5.48
N ALA A 11 17.64 50.58 -5.70
CA ALA A 11 17.79 49.67 -6.83
C ALA A 11 16.94 48.42 -6.57
N THR A 12 15.76 48.34 -7.19
CA THR A 12 14.99 47.09 -7.24
C THR A 12 15.67 46.14 -8.22
N ALA A 13 16.31 45.10 -7.71
CA ALA A 13 16.75 43.97 -8.52
C ALA A 13 15.52 43.26 -9.10
N HIS A 14 15.29 43.40 -10.41
CA HIS A 14 14.39 42.52 -11.13
C HIS A 14 15.06 41.16 -11.22
N VAL A 15 14.60 40.20 -10.41
CA VAL A 15 14.84 38.79 -10.70
C VAL A 15 13.91 38.45 -11.86
N ALA A 16 14.47 38.34 -13.05
CA ALA A 16 13.78 37.75 -14.18
C ALA A 16 13.47 36.29 -13.84
N ALA A 17 12.18 35.98 -13.68
CA ALA A 17 11.71 34.61 -13.67
C ALA A 17 12.04 34.01 -15.04
N VAL A 18 12.96 33.06 -15.09
CA VAL A 18 13.07 32.16 -16.24
C VAL A 18 11.82 31.29 -16.20
N ALA A 19 10.83 31.65 -17.00
CA ALA A 19 9.77 30.76 -17.38
C ALA A 19 10.43 29.58 -18.10
N GLY A 20 10.54 28.44 -17.43
CA GLY A 20 10.72 27.18 -18.11
C GLY A 20 9.52 27.01 -19.03
N GLU A 21 9.77 27.04 -20.33
CA GLU A 21 8.80 26.67 -21.34
C GLU A 21 8.43 25.21 -21.11
N ASP A 22 7.33 25.01 -20.39
CA ASP A 22 6.66 23.72 -20.28
C ASP A 22 6.10 23.45 -21.67
N SER A 23 6.95 22.82 -22.50
CA SER A 23 6.56 22.22 -23.76
C SER A 23 5.65 21.05 -23.43
N SER A 24 4.39 21.39 -23.17
CA SER A 24 3.23 20.51 -23.23
C SER A 24 3.09 20.04 -24.68
N SER A 25 4.01 19.17 -25.08
CA SER A 25 3.80 18.24 -26.17
C SER A 25 2.60 17.39 -25.77
N GLY A 26 1.44 17.72 -26.34
CA GLY A 26 0.27 16.85 -26.41
C GLY A 26 0.60 15.57 -27.16
N GLY A 27 1.43 14.73 -26.54
CA GLY A 27 1.69 13.37 -26.92
C GLY A 27 0.47 12.55 -26.50
N ASN A 28 -0.03 11.76 -27.44
CA ASN A 28 -1.15 10.86 -27.26
C ASN A 28 -0.94 9.95 -26.02
N HIS A 29 -1.50 10.31 -24.86
CA HIS A 29 -1.33 9.61 -23.56
C HIS A 29 -2.02 8.23 -23.50
N HIS A 30 -2.33 7.63 -24.64
CA HIS A 30 -2.85 6.28 -24.72
C HIS A 30 -1.67 5.29 -24.65
N GLY A 31 -1.34 4.84 -23.45
CA GLY A 31 -0.37 3.76 -23.22
C GLY A 31 0.85 4.10 -22.36
N GLN A 32 0.80 5.15 -21.54
CA GLN A 32 1.87 5.46 -20.58
C GLN A 32 1.31 5.48 -19.16
N CYS A 33 1.96 4.73 -18.26
CA CYS A 33 1.73 4.78 -16.83
C CYS A 33 1.87 6.22 -16.28
N ILE A 34 1.10 6.53 -15.25
CA ILE A 34 1.13 7.81 -14.57
C ILE A 34 2.46 7.97 -13.83
N GLU A 35 3.18 9.05 -14.15
CA GLU A 35 4.56 9.26 -13.65
C GLU A 35 4.66 9.20 -12.12
N LYS A 36 3.69 9.79 -11.42
CA LYS A 36 3.64 9.80 -9.96
C LYS A 36 3.52 8.38 -9.36
N GLU A 37 2.72 7.53 -9.98
CA GLU A 37 2.53 6.14 -9.56
C GLU A 37 3.78 5.31 -9.91
N LYS A 38 4.37 5.53 -11.09
CA LYS A 38 5.66 4.94 -11.48
C LYS A 38 6.76 5.25 -10.47
N GLU A 39 6.92 6.50 -10.06
CA GLU A 39 7.91 6.89 -9.05
C GLU A 39 7.65 6.23 -7.70
N ALA A 40 6.39 6.14 -7.29
CA ALA A 40 5.99 5.49 -6.05
C ALA A 40 6.35 3.99 -6.04
N LEU A 41 6.13 3.30 -7.16
CA LEU A 41 6.53 1.92 -7.37
C LEU A 41 8.06 1.77 -7.36
N LEU A 42 8.80 2.65 -8.04
CA LEU A 42 10.27 2.62 -8.02
C LEU A 42 10.85 2.86 -6.62
N ARG A 43 10.20 3.67 -5.79
CA ARG A 43 10.57 3.83 -4.36
C ARG A 43 10.23 2.56 -3.57
N PHE A 44 9.09 1.93 -3.85
CA PHE A 44 8.71 0.66 -3.21
C PHE A 44 9.71 -0.46 -3.55
N LYS A 45 10.30 -0.46 -4.75
CA LYS A 45 11.34 -1.42 -5.16
C LYS A 45 12.54 -1.52 -4.19
N GLY A 46 12.73 -0.54 -3.29
CA GLY A 46 13.73 -0.61 -2.21
C GLY A 46 13.50 -1.68 -1.14
N VAL A 47 12.43 -2.49 -1.23
CA VAL A 47 12.18 -3.66 -0.38
C VAL A 47 13.23 -4.77 -0.60
N VAL A 48 13.23 -5.76 0.29
CA VAL A 48 14.06 -6.95 0.16
C VAL A 48 13.46 -7.83 -0.95
N ASP A 49 14.20 -8.08 -2.04
CA ASP A 49 13.74 -8.81 -3.24
C ASP A 49 14.72 -9.93 -3.65
N PRO A 50 14.91 -10.98 -2.83
CA PRO A 50 15.77 -12.12 -3.17
C PRO A 50 15.24 -12.93 -4.36
N GLY A 51 13.92 -12.92 -4.59
CA GLY A 51 13.30 -13.56 -5.75
C GLY A 51 13.51 -12.80 -7.06
N ASN A 52 14.08 -11.60 -7.01
CA ASN A 52 14.31 -10.71 -8.16
C ASN A 52 13.02 -10.49 -8.99
N ILE A 53 11.86 -10.56 -8.35
CA ILE A 53 10.55 -10.48 -9.02
C ILE A 53 10.22 -9.04 -9.41
N LEU A 54 10.85 -8.05 -8.77
CA LEU A 54 10.72 -6.65 -9.13
C LEU A 54 11.70 -6.25 -10.23
N SER A 55 12.49 -7.16 -10.80
CA SER A 55 13.48 -6.87 -11.86
C SER A 55 12.94 -6.05 -13.03
N SER A 56 11.68 -6.29 -13.43
CA SER A 56 10.99 -5.55 -14.48
C SER A 56 10.66 -4.09 -14.14
N TRP A 57 10.77 -3.69 -12.87
CA TRP A 57 10.49 -2.32 -12.44
C TRP A 57 11.72 -1.45 -12.69
N THR A 58 11.83 -0.88 -13.89
CA THR A 58 12.98 -0.09 -14.31
C THR A 58 12.54 1.28 -14.81
N ASN A 59 13.43 2.27 -14.71
CA ASN A 59 13.22 3.58 -15.34
C ASN A 59 14.14 3.72 -16.57
N ASP A 60 14.41 2.61 -17.25
CA ASP A 60 15.22 2.64 -18.46
C ASP A 60 14.40 3.17 -19.65
N ARG A 61 15.10 3.55 -20.73
CA ARG A 61 14.43 4.14 -21.91
C ARG A 61 13.47 3.18 -22.61
N THR A 62 13.62 1.88 -22.40
CA THR A 62 12.88 0.81 -23.09
C THR A 62 11.65 0.33 -22.33
N ASN A 63 11.56 0.59 -21.02
CA ASN A 63 10.51 0.09 -20.14
C ASN A 63 10.02 1.17 -19.18
N GLN A 64 9.47 2.25 -19.74
CA GLN A 64 8.97 3.39 -18.98
C GLN A 64 7.51 3.22 -18.52
N ASN A 65 6.80 2.22 -19.06
CA ASN A 65 5.39 2.01 -18.75
C ASN A 65 5.24 1.04 -17.57
N CYS A 66 4.95 1.55 -16.38
CA CYS A 66 4.74 0.69 -15.21
C CYS A 66 3.59 -0.31 -15.37
N CYS A 67 2.64 -0.06 -16.26
CA CYS A 67 1.52 -0.97 -16.54
C CYS A 67 1.95 -2.25 -17.27
N THR A 68 3.21 -2.34 -17.71
CA THR A 68 3.81 -3.57 -18.25
C THR A 68 4.74 -4.26 -17.26
N TRP A 69 4.89 -3.71 -16.05
CA TRP A 69 5.73 -4.32 -15.03
C TRP A 69 5.06 -5.55 -14.44
N ARG A 70 5.88 -6.54 -14.09
CA ARG A 70 5.39 -7.74 -13.41
C ARG A 70 4.65 -7.34 -12.15
N GLY A 71 3.48 -7.95 -11.95
CA GLY A 71 2.64 -7.74 -10.78
C GLY A 71 1.95 -6.38 -10.72
N VAL A 72 1.97 -5.58 -11.80
CA VAL A 72 1.26 -4.30 -11.89
C VAL A 72 0.21 -4.37 -12.99
N THR A 73 -1.04 -4.08 -12.62
CA THR A 73 -2.15 -3.96 -13.56
C THR A 73 -2.73 -2.55 -13.47
N CYS A 74 -2.94 -1.92 -14.63
CA CYS A 74 -3.55 -0.61 -14.74
C CYS A 74 -4.95 -0.67 -15.34
N ASP A 75 -5.79 0.29 -14.96
CA ASP A 75 -7.09 0.51 -15.59
C ASP A 75 -6.91 0.95 -17.06
N ASN A 76 -7.67 0.34 -17.97
CA ASN A 76 -7.50 0.52 -19.41
C ASN A 76 -8.06 1.85 -19.95
N GLN A 77 -8.79 2.62 -19.14
CA GLN A 77 -9.35 3.91 -19.53
C GLN A 77 -8.55 5.07 -18.92
N THR A 78 -8.17 4.92 -17.66
CA THR A 78 -7.55 5.97 -16.85
C THR A 78 -6.04 5.81 -16.71
N ASN A 79 -5.49 4.64 -17.03
CA ASN A 79 -4.09 4.25 -16.83
C ASN A 79 -3.59 4.28 -15.37
N HIS A 80 -4.50 4.43 -14.41
CA HIS A 80 -4.16 4.32 -12.99
C HIS A 80 -3.80 2.88 -12.63
N VAL A 81 -2.80 2.70 -11.78
CA VAL A 81 -2.50 1.40 -11.15
C VAL A 81 -3.66 1.01 -10.25
N VAL A 82 -4.30 -0.10 -10.58
CA VAL A 82 -5.47 -0.62 -9.86
C VAL A 82 -5.18 -1.90 -9.09
N GLU A 83 -4.14 -2.62 -9.48
CA GLU A 83 -3.82 -3.91 -8.89
C GLU A 83 -2.31 -4.07 -8.76
N ILE A 84 -1.90 -4.54 -7.57
CA ILE A 84 -0.57 -5.08 -7.31
C ILE A 84 -0.75 -6.53 -6.84
N ASP A 85 -0.12 -7.45 -7.55
CA ASP A 85 -0.13 -8.88 -7.24
C ASP A 85 1.29 -9.44 -7.24
N PHE A 86 1.77 -9.77 -6.04
CA PHE A 86 2.97 -10.56 -5.81
C PHE A 86 2.67 -11.73 -4.87
N SER A 87 1.46 -12.30 -4.99
CA SER A 87 1.14 -13.57 -4.35
C SER A 87 2.21 -14.60 -4.72
N THR A 88 2.93 -15.07 -3.71
CA THR A 88 3.88 -16.16 -3.90
C THR A 88 3.20 -17.44 -3.47
N VAL A 89 2.89 -18.28 -4.46
CA VAL A 89 2.66 -19.69 -4.22
C VAL A 89 4.04 -20.33 -4.33
N TYR A 90 4.57 -20.92 -3.25
CA TYR A 90 5.81 -21.70 -3.24
C TYR A 90 6.03 -22.38 -4.60
N ASP A 91 6.82 -21.74 -5.45
CA ASP A 91 7.15 -22.24 -6.78
C ASP A 91 8.44 -23.00 -6.59
N ASP A 92 8.47 -24.28 -6.97
CA ASP A 92 9.67 -25.14 -6.91
C ASP A 92 10.87 -24.54 -7.68
N ASN A 93 10.66 -23.44 -8.41
CA ASN A 93 11.65 -22.65 -9.12
C ASN A 93 12.25 -21.47 -8.33
N THR A 94 11.89 -21.22 -7.06
CA THR A 94 12.68 -20.26 -6.26
C THR A 94 14.03 -20.88 -5.95
N ASP A 95 15.12 -20.21 -6.33
CA ASP A 95 16.51 -20.63 -6.12
C ASP A 95 16.86 -20.69 -4.62
N GLY A 96 16.29 -21.65 -3.89
CA GLY A 96 16.52 -21.88 -2.46
C GLY A 96 16.01 -20.78 -1.52
N HIS A 97 15.13 -19.88 -1.98
CA HIS A 97 14.56 -18.81 -1.15
C HIS A 97 13.13 -19.15 -0.72
N ASP A 98 12.87 -19.08 0.59
CA ASP A 98 11.56 -19.37 1.19
C ASP A 98 10.48 -18.34 0.81
N TYR A 99 10.85 -17.19 0.25
CA TYR A 99 9.97 -16.08 -0.14
C TYR A 99 10.58 -15.25 -1.29
N ALA A 100 9.73 -14.53 -2.04
CA ALA A 100 10.16 -13.71 -3.18
C ALA A 100 10.54 -12.27 -2.77
N ILE A 101 9.69 -11.61 -1.97
CA ILE A 101 9.91 -10.25 -1.44
C ILE A 101 9.64 -10.19 0.06
N GLY A 102 10.15 -9.16 0.74
CA GLY A 102 9.91 -8.98 2.17
C GLY A 102 10.42 -7.67 2.77
N GLY A 103 10.48 -7.65 4.09
CA GLY A 103 10.83 -6.49 4.89
C GLY A 103 9.59 -5.72 5.36
N GLU A 104 9.55 -4.42 5.09
CA GLU A 104 8.41 -3.55 5.41
C GLU A 104 7.67 -3.15 4.13
N ILE A 105 6.34 -3.07 4.20
CA ILE A 105 5.54 -2.51 3.12
C ILE A 105 5.75 -0.99 3.11
N GLY A 106 6.50 -0.50 2.12
CA GLY A 106 6.95 0.90 2.05
C GLY A 106 5.83 1.92 1.86
N SER A 107 5.93 3.06 2.57
CA SER A 107 4.92 4.14 2.54
C SER A 107 4.76 4.84 1.20
N SER A 108 5.68 4.63 0.25
CA SER A 108 5.53 5.18 -1.10
C SER A 108 4.27 4.69 -1.80
N LEU A 109 3.76 3.51 -1.45
CA LEU A 109 2.52 2.97 -2.03
C LEU A 109 1.30 3.85 -1.76
N VAL A 110 1.35 4.77 -0.77
CA VAL A 110 0.27 5.73 -0.51
C VAL A 110 -0.13 6.53 -1.75
N GLU A 111 0.74 6.67 -2.75
CA GLU A 111 0.43 7.42 -3.96
C GLU A 111 -0.51 6.66 -4.93
N LEU A 112 -0.71 5.35 -4.73
CA LEU A 112 -1.54 4.50 -5.57
C LEU A 112 -3.01 4.55 -5.11
N GLN A 113 -3.65 5.71 -5.26
CA GLN A 113 -4.98 5.99 -4.69
C GLN A 113 -6.14 5.23 -5.35
N TYR A 114 -5.90 4.64 -6.52
CA TYR A 114 -6.89 3.89 -7.30
C TYR A 114 -6.79 2.38 -7.11
N LEU A 115 -5.86 1.94 -6.26
CA LEU A 115 -5.62 0.53 -5.98
C LEU A 115 -6.89 -0.10 -5.40
N ASN A 116 -7.38 -1.13 -6.07
CA ASN A 116 -8.55 -1.90 -5.69
C ASN A 116 -8.21 -3.36 -5.31
N TYR A 117 -7.03 -3.84 -5.70
CA TYR A 117 -6.53 -5.17 -5.38
C TYR A 117 -5.08 -5.11 -4.92
N LEU A 118 -4.80 -5.62 -3.72
CA LEU A 118 -3.46 -5.77 -3.19
C LEU A 118 -3.24 -7.18 -2.66
N ASP A 119 -2.33 -7.91 -3.28
CA ASP A 119 -1.92 -9.24 -2.84
C ASP A 119 -0.41 -9.32 -2.64
N PHE A 120 -0.02 -9.46 -1.37
CA PHE A 120 1.34 -9.73 -0.96
C PHE A 120 1.44 -11.08 -0.23
N SER A 121 0.48 -11.98 -0.45
CA SER A 121 0.44 -13.26 0.25
C SER A 121 1.67 -14.12 -0.03
N GLY A 122 2.10 -14.90 0.95
CA GLY A 122 3.22 -15.85 0.81
C GLY A 122 4.61 -15.20 0.74
N ASN A 123 4.76 -14.01 1.31
CA ASN A 123 6.03 -13.27 1.34
C ASN A 123 6.60 -13.16 2.75
N ASN A 124 7.64 -12.34 2.93
CA ASN A 124 8.29 -12.11 4.22
C ASN A 124 8.09 -10.68 4.75
N PHE A 125 6.85 -10.20 4.74
CA PHE A 125 6.48 -8.92 5.34
C PHE A 125 6.19 -9.04 6.84
N SER A 126 6.67 -8.08 7.62
CA SER A 126 6.66 -8.18 9.09
C SER A 126 5.51 -7.46 9.78
N ARG A 127 4.85 -6.49 9.13
CA ARG A 127 3.82 -5.62 9.75
C ARG A 127 2.81 -5.10 8.73
N ILE A 128 1.61 -4.78 9.21
CA ILE A 128 0.61 -3.99 8.47
C ILE A 128 0.85 -2.50 8.76
N PRO A 129 1.21 -1.68 7.77
CA PRO A 129 1.44 -0.26 8.00
C PRO A 129 0.13 0.51 8.16
N MET A 130 0.13 1.58 8.96
CA MET A 130 -1.07 2.41 9.19
C MET A 130 -1.63 3.07 7.93
N PHE A 131 -0.76 3.37 6.95
CA PHE A 131 -1.20 3.98 5.69
C PHE A 131 -2.06 3.04 4.84
N ILE A 132 -2.14 1.73 5.15
CA ILE A 132 -3.02 0.82 4.41
C ILE A 132 -4.46 1.34 4.36
N GLY A 133 -4.91 2.04 5.41
CA GLY A 133 -6.23 2.62 5.49
C GLY A 133 -6.47 3.84 4.58
N SER A 134 -5.49 4.28 3.81
CA SER A 134 -5.66 5.34 2.81
C SER A 134 -6.14 4.83 1.45
N PHE A 135 -6.14 3.52 1.22
CA PHE A 135 -6.61 2.94 -0.05
C PHE A 135 -8.13 2.88 -0.09
N GLU A 136 -8.79 4.02 -0.26
CA GLU A 136 -10.26 4.14 -0.21
C GLU A 136 -10.99 3.31 -1.28
N ASN A 137 -10.28 2.91 -2.34
CA ASN A 137 -10.79 2.08 -3.42
C ASN A 137 -10.54 0.57 -3.23
N LEU A 138 -9.84 0.16 -2.16
CA LEU A 138 -9.45 -1.23 -1.95
C LEU A 138 -10.66 -2.13 -1.75
N VAL A 139 -10.74 -3.17 -2.56
CA VAL A 139 -11.77 -4.22 -2.56
C VAL A 139 -11.21 -5.55 -2.06
N TYR A 140 -9.95 -5.83 -2.39
CA TYR A 140 -9.25 -7.06 -2.04
C TYR A 140 -7.92 -6.74 -1.37
N LEU A 141 -7.69 -7.33 -0.19
CA LEU A 141 -6.42 -7.27 0.52
C LEU A 141 -6.06 -8.65 1.05
N ASP A 142 -4.97 -9.21 0.53
CA ASP A 142 -4.39 -10.46 1.02
C ASP A 142 -2.95 -10.23 1.48
N LEU A 143 -2.74 -10.36 2.78
CA LEU A 143 -1.43 -10.31 3.44
C LEU A 143 -1.10 -11.66 4.10
N SER A 144 -1.84 -12.71 3.76
CA SER A 144 -1.72 -14.01 4.38
C SER A 144 -0.35 -14.65 4.12
N ARG A 145 0.00 -15.65 4.93
CA ARG A 145 1.25 -16.41 4.83
C ARG A 145 2.50 -15.52 4.91
N ASN A 146 2.41 -14.39 5.60
CA ASN A 146 3.54 -13.56 5.98
C ASN A 146 3.77 -13.66 7.51
N PRO A 147 4.98 -13.45 8.02
CA PRO A 147 5.27 -13.39 9.46
C PRO A 147 4.86 -12.03 10.07
N ILE A 148 3.64 -11.59 9.76
CA ILE A 148 3.11 -10.31 10.24
C ILE A 148 2.86 -10.39 11.74
N SER A 149 3.42 -9.44 12.48
CA SER A 149 3.29 -9.34 13.93
C SER A 149 3.02 -7.90 14.39
N GLY A 150 2.74 -7.74 15.69
CA GLY A 150 2.45 -6.45 16.29
C GLY A 150 1.00 -6.00 16.11
N THR A 151 0.72 -4.73 16.37
CA THR A 151 -0.67 -4.23 16.44
C THR A 151 -1.35 -4.15 15.07
N ILE A 152 -2.58 -4.65 14.98
CA ILE A 152 -3.46 -4.45 13.83
C ILE A 152 -3.86 -2.96 13.78
N PRO A 153 -3.50 -2.20 12.73
CA PRO A 153 -3.77 -0.76 12.69
C PRO A 153 -5.28 -0.51 12.58
N PRO A 154 -5.88 0.31 13.46
CA PRO A 154 -7.31 0.62 13.40
C PRO A 154 -7.74 1.33 12.11
N GLN A 155 -6.77 1.91 11.38
CA GLN A 155 -6.93 2.49 10.06
C GLN A 155 -7.43 1.48 9.02
N LEU A 156 -7.26 0.17 9.23
CA LEU A 156 -7.92 -0.85 8.38
C LEU A 156 -9.43 -0.61 8.29
N GLY A 157 -10.06 -0.13 9.37
CA GLY A 157 -11.49 0.21 9.36
C GLY A 157 -11.88 1.37 8.44
N ASN A 158 -10.94 2.06 7.79
CA ASN A 158 -11.23 3.06 6.76
C ASN A 158 -11.51 2.43 5.39
N LEU A 159 -11.18 1.15 5.19
CA LEU A 159 -11.35 0.43 3.93
C LEU A 159 -12.81 0.00 3.72
N THR A 160 -13.70 0.98 3.58
CA THR A 160 -15.16 0.76 3.55
C THR A 160 -15.66 -0.01 2.31
N LYS A 161 -14.86 -0.07 1.23
CA LYS A 161 -15.13 -0.86 0.02
C LYS A 161 -14.56 -2.28 0.06
N LEU A 162 -13.77 -2.61 1.08
CA LEU A 162 -13.09 -3.90 1.19
C LEU A 162 -14.12 -5.01 1.32
N GLN A 163 -14.00 -6.02 0.47
CA GLN A 163 -14.89 -7.19 0.44
C GLN A 163 -14.17 -8.45 0.89
N PHE A 164 -12.87 -8.54 0.66
CA PHE A 164 -12.02 -9.65 1.08
C PHE A 164 -10.82 -9.14 1.87
N LEU A 165 -10.60 -9.75 3.04
CA LEU A 165 -9.45 -9.50 3.88
C LEU A 165 -8.91 -10.84 4.41
N ASP A 166 -7.66 -11.15 4.07
CA ASP A 166 -6.94 -12.30 4.64
C ASP A 166 -5.67 -11.83 5.34
N LEU A 167 -5.63 -12.08 6.65
CA LEU A 167 -4.51 -11.77 7.54
C LEU A 167 -3.97 -13.04 8.20
N SER A 168 -4.20 -14.21 7.61
CA SER A 168 -3.76 -15.50 8.18
C SER A 168 -2.25 -15.60 8.18
N SER A 169 -1.62 -15.81 9.34
CA SER A 169 -0.18 -15.99 9.47
C SER A 169 0.28 -17.39 8.99
N SER A 170 1.53 -17.47 8.51
CA SER A 170 2.24 -18.74 8.26
C SER A 170 2.96 -19.28 9.52
N SER A 171 2.93 -18.54 10.62
CA SER A 171 3.72 -18.81 11.83
C SER A 171 2.88 -18.64 13.11
N ASP A 172 2.93 -19.65 13.98
CA ASP A 172 2.32 -19.61 15.30
C ASP A 172 3.12 -18.73 16.30
N HIS A 173 4.35 -18.35 15.94
CA HIS A 173 5.19 -17.48 16.78
C HIS A 173 4.94 -15.98 16.54
N ASP A 174 4.49 -15.62 15.33
CA ASP A 174 4.25 -14.25 14.93
C ASP A 174 2.80 -13.87 15.24
N GLN A 175 2.60 -13.30 16.42
CA GLN A 175 1.27 -12.96 16.92
C GLN A 175 0.91 -11.51 16.62
N MET A 176 -0.24 -11.33 15.97
CA MET A 176 -0.86 -10.01 15.77
C MET A 176 -1.64 -9.60 17.02
N ILE A 177 -1.66 -8.31 17.35
CA ILE A 177 -2.33 -7.76 18.54
C ILE A 177 -3.50 -6.89 18.11
N ALA A 178 -4.70 -7.26 18.50
CA ALA A 178 -5.90 -6.45 18.32
C ALA A 178 -6.20 -5.71 19.64
N ASP A 179 -5.53 -4.56 19.83
CA ASP A 179 -5.75 -3.72 21.02
C ASP A 179 -7.18 -3.11 21.06
N ASN A 180 -7.80 -2.94 19.89
CA ASN A 180 -9.21 -2.60 19.74
C ASN A 180 -9.83 -3.39 18.56
N SER A 181 -11.15 -3.46 18.55
CA SER A 181 -11.93 -4.20 17.54
C SER A 181 -12.95 -3.33 16.80
N GLU A 182 -13.00 -2.03 17.08
CA GLU A 182 -13.96 -1.11 16.42
C GLU A 182 -13.75 -1.02 14.91
N TRP A 183 -12.49 -1.13 14.47
CA TRP A 183 -12.14 -1.11 13.05
C TRP A 183 -12.87 -2.20 12.25
N PHE A 184 -13.11 -3.37 12.86
CA PHE A 184 -13.72 -4.50 12.18
C PHE A 184 -15.18 -4.20 11.81
N SER A 185 -15.92 -3.53 12.69
CA SER A 185 -17.29 -3.09 12.40
C SER A 185 -17.42 -1.98 11.35
N ARG A 186 -16.35 -1.21 11.13
CA ARG A 186 -16.30 -0.13 10.12
C ARG A 186 -16.07 -0.65 8.70
N LEU A 187 -15.67 -1.91 8.55
CA LEU A 187 -15.54 -2.57 7.25
C LEU A 187 -16.92 -2.96 6.70
N THR A 188 -17.71 -1.95 6.32
CA THR A 188 -19.14 -2.11 6.01
C THR A 188 -19.43 -2.96 4.77
N SER A 189 -18.48 -3.15 3.86
CA SER A 189 -18.63 -3.99 2.66
C SER A 189 -18.00 -5.38 2.80
N LEU A 190 -17.37 -5.70 3.93
CA LEU A 190 -16.58 -6.92 4.09
C LEU A 190 -17.47 -8.15 4.04
N ARG A 191 -17.10 -9.10 3.17
CA ARG A 191 -17.84 -10.35 2.95
C ARG A 191 -17.08 -11.57 3.46
N SER A 192 -15.77 -11.56 3.32
CA SER A 192 -14.88 -12.65 3.73
C SER A 192 -13.76 -12.10 4.59
N PHE A 193 -13.60 -12.67 5.78
CA PHE A 193 -12.49 -12.34 6.67
C PHE A 193 -11.80 -13.63 7.14
N ARG A 194 -10.48 -13.68 6.96
CA ARG A 194 -9.64 -14.73 7.54
C ARG A 194 -8.56 -14.15 8.43
N LEU A 195 -8.34 -14.80 9.57
CA LEU A 195 -7.32 -14.40 10.53
C LEU A 195 -6.87 -15.61 11.34
N THR A 196 -5.56 -15.76 11.51
CA THR A 196 -4.99 -16.78 12.38
C THR A 196 -4.03 -16.17 13.39
N ASN A 197 -3.87 -16.82 14.55
CA ASN A 197 -2.87 -16.46 15.56
C ASN A 197 -2.89 -14.99 16.03
N ALA A 198 -4.07 -14.43 16.29
CA ALA A 198 -4.22 -13.05 16.77
C ALA A 198 -4.65 -12.97 18.24
N ASN A 199 -4.15 -11.98 18.95
CA ASN A 199 -4.40 -11.72 20.36
C ASN A 199 -5.38 -10.56 20.55
N PHE A 200 -6.61 -10.91 20.92
CA PHE A 200 -7.71 -10.00 21.22
C PHE A 200 -7.88 -9.77 22.73
N THR A 201 -7.01 -10.30 23.60
CA THR A 201 -7.22 -10.23 25.06
C THR A 201 -7.36 -8.80 25.61
N LYS A 202 -6.82 -7.81 24.90
CA LYS A 202 -6.95 -6.38 25.22
C LYS A 202 -8.21 -5.73 24.65
N ALA A 203 -8.80 -6.28 23.58
CA ALA A 203 -10.10 -5.82 23.09
C ALA A 203 -11.16 -6.29 24.10
N GLY A 204 -11.83 -5.39 24.82
CA GLY A 204 -12.90 -5.83 25.73
C GLY A 204 -14.02 -6.56 24.96
N LEU A 205 -14.66 -7.58 25.54
CA LEU A 205 -15.78 -8.31 24.90
C LEU A 205 -16.90 -7.38 24.40
N GLN A 206 -17.17 -6.30 25.13
CA GLN A 206 -18.17 -5.28 24.77
C GLN A 206 -17.77 -4.44 23.54
N SER A 207 -16.49 -4.41 23.18
CA SER A 207 -15.98 -3.69 22.01
C SER A 207 -16.04 -4.53 20.74
N PHE A 208 -16.19 -5.85 20.85
CA PHE A 208 -16.12 -6.77 19.72
C PHE A 208 -17.36 -6.64 18.85
N LYS A 209 -17.23 -5.83 17.79
CA LYS A 209 -18.27 -5.61 16.79
C LYS A 209 -17.78 -6.15 15.45
N VAL A 210 -18.58 -7.04 14.87
CA VAL A 210 -18.31 -7.68 13.59
C VAL A 210 -18.76 -6.79 12.44
N ALA A 211 -18.10 -6.90 11.29
CA ALA A 211 -18.54 -6.24 10.04
C ALA A 211 -19.99 -6.64 9.68
N PRO A 212 -20.87 -5.68 9.36
CA PRO A 212 -22.30 -5.96 9.17
C PRO A 212 -22.63 -6.77 7.91
N SER A 213 -21.75 -6.76 6.91
CA SER A 213 -21.93 -7.47 5.63
C SER A 213 -21.27 -8.84 5.59
N LEU A 214 -20.69 -9.29 6.71
CA LEU A 214 -19.85 -10.48 6.76
C LEU A 214 -20.66 -11.75 6.47
N SER A 215 -20.21 -12.51 5.49
CA SER A 215 -20.82 -13.79 5.10
C SER A 215 -19.90 -14.99 5.32
N GLY A 216 -18.59 -14.78 5.37
CA GLY A 216 -17.57 -15.80 5.63
C GLY A 216 -16.58 -15.32 6.68
N LEU A 217 -16.39 -16.11 7.73
CA LEU A 217 -15.47 -15.85 8.82
C LEU A 217 -14.64 -17.11 9.09
N GLU A 218 -13.33 -17.01 8.94
CA GLU A 218 -12.40 -18.09 9.25
C GLU A 218 -11.39 -17.56 10.28
N VAL A 219 -11.53 -18.01 11.52
CA VAL A 219 -10.65 -17.62 12.61
C VAL A 219 -10.13 -18.84 13.34
N SER A 220 -8.82 -18.91 13.54
CA SER A 220 -8.17 -20.01 14.26
C SER A 220 -6.97 -19.52 15.08
N GLY A 221 -6.63 -20.25 16.14
CA GLY A 221 -5.47 -19.92 17.00
C GLY A 221 -5.53 -18.56 17.69
N CYS A 222 -6.70 -17.90 17.75
CA CYS A 222 -6.82 -16.57 18.33
C CYS A 222 -7.01 -16.61 19.87
N LEU A 223 -6.31 -15.73 20.59
CA LEU A 223 -6.50 -15.54 22.02
C LEU A 223 -7.62 -14.52 22.26
N LEU A 224 -8.77 -14.97 22.75
CA LEU A 224 -9.94 -14.13 23.00
C LEU A 224 -9.93 -13.49 24.41
N PRO A 225 -10.61 -12.36 24.59
CA PRO A 225 -10.77 -11.74 25.90
C PRO A 225 -11.63 -12.63 26.82
N LYS A 226 -11.31 -12.61 28.11
CA LYS A 226 -12.06 -13.36 29.15
C LYS A 226 -13.38 -12.68 29.51
#